data_AF-A0A1W1YBZ4-F1
#
_entry.id   AF-A0A1W1YBZ4-F1
#
_cell.length_a   1.000
_cell.length_b   1.000
_cell.length_c   1.000
_cell.angle_alpha   90.00
_cell.angle_beta   90.00
_cell.angle_gamma   90.00
#
_symmetry.space_group_name_H-M   'P 1'
#
loop_
_entity.id
_entity.type
_entity.pdbx_description
1 polymer ?
#
loop_
_entity_poly.entity_id
_entity_poly.type
_entity_poly.pdbx_seq_one_letter_code
_entity_poly.pdbx_strand_id
1 'polypeptide(L)'
;MKKQAIYILLMLFLFDANSQPSVINQECKELRSKVSEYGVRDAALYSYQLQSSYLEFIFFYTYNDKNYIFVSFKTDLNNLYLYCDLPIKVIEQFLANPGTYGEKFNKYITPYKCDCS
;
A
#
# COMPACT_ATOMS: atom_id res chain seq x y z
N MET A 1 -10.13 67.31 6.77
CA MET A 1 -9.24 66.22 6.27
C MET A 1 -9.57 64.96 7.05
N LYS A 2 -10.38 64.07 6.46
CA LYS A 2 -10.82 62.81 7.09
C LYS A 2 -9.81 61.72 6.72
N LYS A 3 -9.11 61.16 7.71
CA LYS A 3 -8.34 59.93 7.58
C LYS A 3 -8.88 58.95 8.62
N GLN A 4 -8.81 57.67 8.28
CA GLN A 4 -9.11 56.49 9.10
C GLN A 4 -10.54 55.96 9.01
N ALA A 5 -10.70 54.93 8.17
CA ALA A 5 -11.44 53.69 8.47
C ALA A 5 -11.39 52.77 7.23
N ILE A 6 -10.22 52.25 6.89
CA ILE A 6 -10.07 51.14 5.94
C ILE A 6 -9.10 50.14 6.56
N TYR A 7 -9.56 49.40 7.57
CA TYR A 7 -8.78 48.32 8.20
C TYR A 7 -9.69 47.19 8.73
N ILE A 8 -10.84 46.94 8.08
CA ILE A 8 -11.70 45.79 8.39
C ILE A 8 -12.17 45.17 7.07
N LEU A 9 -11.23 44.63 6.29
CA LEU A 9 -11.55 43.73 5.18
C LEU A 9 -10.41 42.74 4.92
N LEU A 10 -9.78 42.25 5.99
CA LEU A 10 -8.62 41.35 5.91
C LEU A 10 -8.70 40.27 7.00
N MET A 11 -9.88 39.65 7.12
CA MET A 11 -10.20 38.57 8.08
C MET A 11 -11.18 37.56 7.45
N LEU A 12 -10.99 37.23 6.18
CA LEU A 12 -11.59 36.08 5.52
C LEU A 12 -10.46 35.47 4.67
N PHE A 13 -10.37 34.14 4.61
CA PHE A 13 -9.30 33.34 3.96
C PHE A 13 -8.14 32.88 4.83
N LEU A 14 -8.43 32.37 6.03
CA LEU A 14 -7.56 31.39 6.68
C LEU A 14 -8.40 30.21 7.14
N PHE A 15 -8.82 29.32 6.23
CA PHE A 15 -9.12 27.91 6.50
C PHE A 15 -9.34 27.18 5.17
N ASP A 16 -8.31 27.19 4.30
CA ASP A 16 -8.18 26.11 3.33
C ASP A 16 -7.58 24.92 4.07
N ALA A 17 -8.44 24.18 4.78
CA ALA A 17 -8.16 22.80 5.14
C ALA A 17 -8.19 21.98 3.84
N ASN A 18 -7.14 22.13 3.03
CA ASN A 18 -6.80 21.19 1.97
C ASN A 18 -6.33 19.89 2.63
N SER A 19 -7.23 19.18 3.31
CA SER A 19 -7.11 17.73 3.40
C SER A 19 -7.47 17.20 2.03
N GLN A 20 -6.52 17.25 1.09
CA GLN A 20 -6.63 16.46 -0.13
C GLN A 20 -6.84 15.00 0.34
N PRO A 21 -7.97 14.35 0.02
CA PRO A 21 -8.10 12.94 0.29
C PRO A 21 -6.90 12.28 -0.38
N SER A 22 -6.12 11.49 0.37
CA SER A 22 -5.01 10.73 -0.20
C SER A 22 -5.57 9.97 -1.40
N VAL A 23 -5.21 10.43 -2.61
CA VAL A 23 -5.62 9.81 -3.87
C VAL A 23 -4.89 8.48 -3.89
N ILE A 24 -5.44 7.48 -3.21
CA ILE A 24 -5.15 6.09 -3.54
C ILE A 24 -5.65 5.97 -4.96
N ASN A 25 -4.71 5.90 -5.89
CA ASN A 25 -4.96 5.87 -7.32
C ASN A 25 -6.07 4.86 -7.63
N GLN A 26 -7.09 5.32 -8.35
CA GLN A 26 -8.24 4.54 -8.76
C GLN A 26 -7.81 3.26 -9.50
N GLU A 27 -6.76 3.32 -10.32
CA GLU A 27 -6.23 2.18 -11.05
C GLU A 27 -5.77 1.05 -10.11
N CYS A 28 -5.04 1.39 -9.05
CA CYS A 28 -4.59 0.39 -8.08
C CYS A 28 -5.72 -0.16 -7.20
N LYS A 29 -6.80 0.61 -6.99
CA LYS A 29 -8.02 0.07 -6.36
C LYS A 29 -8.69 -0.94 -7.28
N GLU A 30 -8.87 -0.59 -8.55
CA GLU A 30 -9.49 -1.45 -9.55
C GLU A 30 -8.67 -2.73 -9.77
N LEU A 31 -7.35 -2.61 -9.91
CA LEU A 31 -6.47 -3.77 -10.04
C LEU A 31 -6.54 -4.67 -8.80
N ARG A 32 -6.51 -4.08 -7.59
CA ARG A 32 -6.66 -4.85 -6.34
C ARG A 32 -8.00 -5.58 -6.30
N SER A 33 -9.09 -4.93 -6.67
CA SER A 33 -10.42 -5.57 -6.75
C SER A 33 -10.42 -6.72 -7.76
N LYS A 34 -9.89 -6.51 -8.97
CA LYS A 34 -9.81 -7.54 -10.02
C LYS A 34 -8.97 -8.74 -9.59
N VAL A 35 -7.78 -8.52 -9.02
CA VAL A 35 -6.92 -9.60 -8.53
C VAL A 35 -7.59 -10.35 -7.37
N SER A 36 -8.27 -9.64 -6.47
CA SER A 36 -8.98 -10.29 -5.36
C SER A 36 -10.21 -11.08 -5.79
N GLU A 37 -10.92 -10.63 -6.82
CA GLU A 37 -12.18 -11.23 -7.29
C GLU A 37 -11.95 -12.36 -8.29
N TYR A 38 -11.01 -12.17 -9.22
CA TYR A 38 -10.77 -13.08 -10.34
C TYR A 38 -9.44 -13.82 -10.27
N GLY A 39 -8.53 -13.42 -9.38
CA GLY A 39 -7.25 -14.10 -9.19
C GLY A 39 -7.36 -15.36 -8.34
N VAL A 40 -6.38 -16.25 -8.50
CA VAL A 40 -6.22 -17.45 -7.68
C VAL A 40 -5.36 -17.10 -6.47
N ARG A 41 -5.84 -17.33 -5.25
CA ARG A 41 -5.03 -17.17 -4.04
C ARG A 41 -4.16 -18.40 -3.82
N ASP A 42 -2.87 -18.27 -4.10
CA ASP A 42 -1.91 -19.38 -4.06
C ASP A 42 -1.48 -19.72 -2.62
N ALA A 43 -1.29 -18.70 -1.78
CA ALA A 43 -0.80 -18.87 -0.41
C ALA A 43 -1.16 -17.70 0.50
N ALA A 44 -1.00 -17.91 1.81
CA ALA A 44 -1.14 -16.90 2.83
C ALA A 44 -0.10 -17.08 3.94
N LEU A 45 0.46 -15.98 4.42
CA LEU A 45 1.28 -15.91 5.62
C LEU A 45 0.64 -14.95 6.60
N TYR A 46 0.34 -15.45 7.79
CA TYR A 46 -0.27 -14.67 8.86
C TYR A 46 0.76 -14.23 9.89
N SER A 47 0.37 -13.28 10.76
CA SER A 47 1.23 -12.64 11.77
C SER A 47 2.08 -13.63 12.58
N TYR A 48 1.50 -14.78 12.98
CA TYR A 48 2.19 -15.83 13.74
C TYR A 48 3.28 -16.57 12.95
N GLN A 49 3.14 -16.68 11.63
CA GLN A 49 4.15 -17.28 10.74
C GLN A 49 5.21 -16.24 10.38
N LEU A 50 4.78 -14.98 10.19
CA LEU A 50 5.64 -13.89 9.76
C LEU A 50 6.67 -13.52 10.83
N GLN A 51 6.31 -13.63 12.13
CA GLN A 51 7.17 -13.25 13.26
C GLN A 51 7.82 -11.87 13.06
N SER A 52 7.09 -10.94 12.45
CA SER A 52 7.55 -9.60 12.10
C SER A 52 6.95 -8.56 13.04
N SER A 53 7.70 -7.52 13.35
CA SER A 53 7.23 -6.38 14.16
C SER A 53 6.26 -5.46 13.43
N TYR A 54 6.20 -5.53 12.10
CA TYR A 54 5.41 -4.58 11.30
C TYR A 54 4.51 -5.23 10.24
N LEU A 55 4.76 -6.47 9.82
CA LEU A 55 3.89 -7.19 8.89
C LEU A 55 2.79 -7.92 9.66
N GLU A 56 1.54 -7.77 9.22
CA GLU A 56 0.40 -8.46 9.83
C GLU A 56 -0.04 -9.68 9.02
N PHE A 57 -0.22 -9.54 7.70
CA PHE A 57 -0.44 -10.68 6.82
C PHE A 57 0.02 -10.40 5.40
N ILE A 58 0.32 -11.47 4.67
CA ILE A 58 0.71 -11.47 3.26
C ILE A 58 -0.13 -12.51 2.53
N PHE A 59 -0.80 -12.13 1.45
CA PHE A 59 -1.47 -13.06 0.55
C PHE A 59 -0.83 -13.02 -0.83
N PHE A 60 -0.67 -14.21 -1.42
CA PHE A 60 -0.10 -14.41 -2.74
C PHE A 60 -1.24 -14.72 -3.71
N TYR A 61 -1.23 -14.06 -4.85
CA TYR A 61 -2.23 -14.22 -5.89
C TYR A 61 -1.58 -14.37 -7.26
N THR A 62 -2.21 -15.18 -8.11
CA THR A 62 -1.94 -15.24 -9.54
C THR A 62 -3.15 -14.73 -10.31
N TYR A 63 -2.94 -13.76 -11.21
CA TYR A 63 -3.98 -13.20 -12.07
C TYR A 63 -3.37 -12.81 -13.42
N ASN A 64 -3.99 -13.21 -14.54
CA ASN A 64 -3.46 -12.96 -15.90
C ASN A 64 -1.96 -13.31 -16.04
N ASP A 65 -1.57 -14.51 -15.60
CA ASP A 65 -0.18 -15.02 -15.64
C ASP A 65 0.86 -14.15 -14.91
N LYS A 66 0.41 -13.27 -14.03
CA LYS A 66 1.23 -12.39 -13.20
C LYS A 66 1.00 -12.69 -11.73
N ASN A 67 2.06 -12.57 -10.93
CA ASN A 67 2.00 -12.78 -9.49
C ASN A 67 1.85 -11.43 -8.77
N TYR A 68 0.98 -11.41 -7.78
CA TYR A 68 0.67 -10.26 -6.96
C TYR A 68 0.79 -10.63 -5.49
N ILE A 69 1.18 -9.64 -4.69
CA ILE A 69 1.23 -9.80 -3.24
C ILE A 69 0.39 -8.70 -2.59
N PHE A 70 -0.52 -9.12 -1.72
CA PHE A 70 -1.34 -8.25 -0.90
C PHE A 70 -0.76 -8.26 0.52
N VAL A 71 -0.50 -7.08 1.09
CA VAL A 71 0.18 -6.95 2.39
C VAL A 71 -0.63 -6.05 3.30
N SER A 72 -0.85 -6.47 4.54
CA SER A 72 -1.30 -5.57 5.59
C SER A 72 -0.19 -5.38 6.63
N PHE A 73 -0.10 -4.16 7.13
CA PHE A 73 0.86 -3.79 8.17
C PHE A 73 0.15 -3.63 9.51
N LYS A 74 0.85 -3.98 10.58
CA LYS A 74 0.33 -3.85 11.96
C LYS A 74 -0.05 -2.42 12.34
N THR A 75 0.63 -1.45 11.74
CA THR A 75 0.37 -0.02 11.95
C THR A 75 -0.83 0.48 11.15
N ASP A 76 -1.32 -0.29 10.18
CA ASP A 76 -2.39 0.13 9.28
C ASP A 76 -3.24 -1.07 8.82
N LEU A 77 -4.00 -1.63 9.78
CA LEU A 77 -4.80 -2.84 9.59
C LEU A 77 -5.96 -2.66 8.60
N ASN A 78 -6.39 -1.42 8.37
CA ASN A 78 -7.50 -1.10 7.48
C ASN A 78 -7.06 -1.00 6.02
N ASN A 79 -5.75 -0.97 5.76
CA ASN A 79 -5.20 -0.87 4.43
C ASN A 79 -4.51 -2.15 3.99
N LEU A 80 -4.72 -2.45 2.71
CA LEU A 80 -4.10 -3.56 2.01
C LEU A 80 -3.27 -3.00 0.88
N TYR A 81 -1.97 -3.26 0.91
CA TYR A 81 -1.01 -2.76 -0.05
C TYR A 81 -0.78 -3.80 -1.13
N LEU A 82 -0.75 -3.34 -2.37
CA LEU A 82 -0.56 -4.19 -3.55
C LEU A 82 0.89 -4.09 -4.03
N TYR A 83 1.47 -5.24 -4.32
CA TYR A 83 2.75 -5.41 -4.97
C TYR A 83 2.52 -6.21 -6.26
N CYS A 84 3.09 -5.75 -7.37
CA CYS A 84 2.71 -6.14 -8.72
C CYS A 84 3.83 -6.86 -9.46
N ASP A 85 3.44 -7.72 -10.41
CA ASP A 85 4.31 -8.32 -11.42
C ASP A 85 5.55 -9.01 -10.84
N LEU A 86 5.40 -9.71 -9.71
CA LEU A 86 6.52 -10.40 -9.07
C LEU A 86 6.95 -11.62 -9.90
N PRO A 87 8.23 -11.72 -10.32
CA PRO A 87 8.73 -12.94 -10.91
C PRO A 87 8.67 -14.10 -9.91
N ILE A 88 8.33 -15.30 -10.37
CA ILE A 88 8.23 -16.48 -9.48
C ILE A 88 9.52 -16.72 -8.69
N LYS A 89 10.69 -16.48 -9.31
CA LYS A 89 12.01 -16.59 -8.66
C LYS A 89 12.17 -15.66 -7.45
N VAL A 90 11.54 -14.49 -7.47
CA VAL A 90 11.57 -13.54 -6.35
C VAL A 90 10.72 -14.05 -5.19
N ILE A 91 9.56 -14.63 -5.49
CA ILE A 91 8.68 -15.26 -4.50
C ILE A 91 9.39 -16.47 -3.87
N GLU A 92 10.01 -17.32 -4.68
CA GLU A 92 10.82 -18.44 -4.20
C GLU A 92 11.96 -17.97 -3.29
N GLN A 93 12.67 -16.91 -3.67
CA GLN A 93 13.70 -16.30 -2.83
C GLN A 93 13.15 -15.73 -1.53
N PHE A 94 11.98 -15.08 -1.55
CA PHE A 94 11.33 -14.57 -0.35
C PHE A 94 10.96 -15.69 0.63
N LEU A 95 10.46 -16.82 0.11
CA LEU A 95 10.06 -17.96 0.93
C LEU A 95 11.25 -18.76 1.45
N ALA A 96 12.21 -19.10 0.58
CA ALA A 96 13.28 -20.06 0.87
C ALA A 96 14.50 -19.46 1.58
N ASN A 97 14.79 -18.15 1.40
CA ASN A 97 15.99 -17.59 2.00
C ASN A 97 15.87 -17.51 3.54
N PRO A 98 17.00 -17.66 4.25
CA PRO A 98 17.05 -17.46 5.70
C PRO A 98 16.83 -15.99 6.07
N GLY A 99 16.43 -15.74 7.31
CA GLY A 99 16.15 -14.41 7.85
C GLY A 99 14.67 -14.24 8.20
N THR A 100 14.36 -13.13 8.87
CA THR A 100 12.98 -12.81 9.27
C THR A 100 12.15 -12.43 8.05
N TYR A 101 10.83 -12.65 8.09
CA TYR A 101 9.98 -12.25 6.97
C TYR A 101 9.98 -10.73 6.74
N GLY A 102 10.22 -9.92 7.78
CA GLY A 102 10.42 -8.49 7.62
C GLY A 102 11.64 -8.16 6.74
N GLU A 103 12.81 -8.67 7.09
CA GLU A 103 14.04 -8.46 6.30
C GLU A 103 13.87 -8.94 4.87
N LYS A 104 13.27 -10.13 4.68
CA LYS A 104 13.01 -10.68 3.35
C LYS A 104 12.01 -9.84 2.57
N PHE A 105 10.99 -9.31 3.21
CA PHE A 105 10.01 -8.43 2.59
C PHE A 105 10.66 -7.13 2.07
N ASN A 106 11.51 -6.52 2.90
CA ASN A 106 12.25 -5.32 2.55
C ASN A 106 13.28 -5.56 1.42
N LYS A 107 13.76 -6.79 1.28
CA LYS A 107 14.75 -7.14 0.25
C LYS A 107 14.12 -7.55 -1.08
N TYR A 108 13.08 -8.39 -1.03
CA TYR A 108 12.55 -9.08 -2.22
C TYR A 108 11.23 -8.51 -2.71
N ILE A 109 10.37 -7.99 -1.82
CA ILE A 109 8.98 -7.65 -2.19
C ILE A 109 8.79 -6.15 -2.38
N THR A 110 9.37 -5.34 -1.50
CA THR A 110 9.23 -3.86 -1.56
C THR A 110 9.61 -3.21 -2.89
N PRO A 111 10.63 -3.69 -3.64
CA PRO A 111 10.93 -3.16 -4.97
C PRO A 111 9.78 -3.29 -5.98
N TYR A 112 8.83 -4.18 -5.74
CA TYR A 112 7.68 -4.47 -6.60
C TYR A 112 6.41 -3.73 -6.16
N LYS A 113 6.53 -2.67 -5.33
CA LYS A 113 5.38 -1.84 -4.99
C LYS A 113 4.80 -1.31 -6.30
N CYS A 114 3.49 -1.51 -6.51
CA CYS A 114 2.87 -1.09 -7.76
C CYS A 114 3.07 0.41 -7.95
N ASP A 115 3.48 0.80 -9.15
CA ASP A 115 3.39 2.18 -9.56
C ASP A 115 1.93 2.48 -9.81
N CYS A 116 1.41 3.42 -9.03
CA CYS A 116 0.03 3.80 -9.01
C CYS A 116 0.01 5.28 -9.40
N SER A 117 0.40 5.59 -10.63
CA SER A 117 0.50 6.94 -11.21
C SER A 117 -0.83 7.50 -11.71
#